data_AF-A0ABD2XFP5-F1
#
_entry.id   AF-A0ABD2XFP5-F1
#
_cell.length_a   1.000
_cell.length_b   1.000
_cell.length_c   1.000
_cell.angle_alpha   90.00
_cell.angle_beta   90.00
_cell.angle_gamma   90.00
#
_symmetry.space_group_name_H-M   'P 1'
#
loop_
_entity.id
_entity.type
_entity.pdbx_description
1 polymer ?
#
loop_
_entity_poly.entity_id
_entity_poly.type
_entity_poly.pdbx_seq_one_letter_code
_entity_poly.pdbx_strand_id
1 'polypeptide(L)' 'MDDVPVNNIVDFSWRFGVTIASGISEEVGKNFVQVEILYDEEGKRKTFFVEMSVNQFHKLIYDLEKVKSNLDILM' A
#
# COMPACT_ATOMS: atom_id res chain seq x y z
N MET A 1 26.64 4.41 8.52
CA MET A 1 25.27 4.59 8.02
C MET A 1 25.01 3.33 7.23
N ASP A 2 24.23 2.42 7.79
CA ASP A 2 23.91 1.17 7.12
C ASP A 2 23.22 1.52 5.80
N ASP A 3 23.79 1.03 4.71
CA ASP A 3 23.24 1.14 3.37
C ASP A 3 21.96 0.29 3.37
N VAL A 4 20.82 0.92 3.69
CA VAL A 4 19.52 0.22 3.63
C VAL A 4 19.32 -0.13 2.17
N PRO A 5 19.34 -1.42 1.80
CA PRO A 5 19.22 -1.79 0.40
C PRO A 5 17.91 -1.24 -0.14
N VAL A 6 18.02 -0.31 -1.09
CA VAL A 6 16.86 0.27 -1.76
C VAL A 6 16.40 -0.73 -2.80
N ASN A 7 15.41 -1.54 -2.43
CA ASN A 7 14.78 -2.47 -3.34
C ASN A 7 13.86 -1.71 -4.30
N ASN A 8 13.99 -2.01 -5.59
CA ASN A 8 13.17 -1.36 -6.62
C ASN A 8 11.78 -1.97 -6.63
N ILE A 9 10.75 -1.14 -6.47
CA ILE A 9 9.37 -1.56 -6.67
C ILE A 9 9.15 -1.77 -8.18
N VAL A 10 8.73 -2.97 -8.54
CA VAL A 10 8.48 -3.39 -9.92
C VAL A 10 7.00 -3.25 -10.27
N ASP A 11 6.12 -3.58 -9.33
CA ASP A 11 4.67 -3.48 -9.52
C ASP A 11 3.96 -3.15 -8.21
N PHE A 12 2.82 -2.48 -8.33
CA PHE A 12 1.93 -2.12 -7.24
C PHE A 12 0.49 -2.42 -7.66
N SER A 13 -0.13 -3.40 -7.01
CA SER A 13 -1.53 -3.73 -7.23
C SER A 13 -2.32 -3.65 -5.93
N TRP A 14 -3.62 -3.34 -6.04
CA TRP A 14 -4.48 -3.19 -4.88
C TRP A 14 -5.87 -3.73 -5.15
N ARG A 15 -6.53 -4.22 -4.09
CA ARG A 15 -7.92 -4.69 -4.10
C ARG A 15 -8.67 -4.08 -2.94
N PHE A 16 -9.83 -3.49 -3.24
CA PHE A 16 -10.75 -2.98 -2.23
C PHE A 16 -11.83 -4.01 -1.94
N GLY A 17 -12.04 -4.28 -0.66
CA GLY A 17 -13.04 -5.23 -0.17
C GLY A 17 -14.01 -4.59 0.81
N VAL A 18 -15.25 -5.06 0.78
CA VAL A 18 -16.29 -4.73 1.75
C VAL A 18 -16.83 -6.02 2.32
N THR A 19 -16.70 -6.20 3.63
CA THR A 19 -17.33 -7.33 4.33
C THR A 19 -18.71 -6.90 4.80
N ILE A 20 -19.76 -7.60 4.38
CA ILE A 20 -21.12 -7.39 4.85
C ILE A 20 -21.33 -8.30 6.06
N ALA A 21 -21.61 -7.74 7.24
CA ALA A 21 -21.99 -8.54 8.40
C ALA A 21 -23.42 -9.07 8.20
N SER A 22 -23.60 -10.40 8.30
CA SER A 22 -24.89 -11.06 8.12
C SER A 22 -25.63 -11.34 9.44
N GLY A 23 -25.31 -10.62 10.53
CA GLY A 23 -25.82 -10.90 11.88
C GLY A 23 -26.56 -9.70 12.49
N ILE A 24 -27.63 -9.99 13.23
CA ILE A 24 -28.60 -9.07 13.88
C ILE A 24 -27.97 -8.15 14.98
N SER A 25 -26.64 -8.05 15.05
CA SER A 25 -25.94 -7.18 15.98
C SER A 25 -24.95 -6.31 15.21
N GLU A 26 -25.26 -5.01 15.12
CA GLU A 26 -24.48 -3.77 14.87
C GLU A 26 -23.00 -3.81 14.40
N GLU A 27 -22.48 -4.87 13.79
CA GLU A 27 -21.17 -4.85 13.13
C GLU A 27 -21.35 -4.22 11.74
N VAL A 28 -21.23 -2.90 11.71
CA VAL A 28 -21.14 -2.11 10.48
C VAL A 28 -20.12 -2.77 9.55
N GLY A 29 -20.54 -3.08 8.32
CA GLY A 29 -19.69 -3.75 7.34
C GLY A 29 -18.30 -3.10 7.25
N LYS A 30 -17.25 -3.92 7.35
CA LYS A 30 -15.87 -3.44 7.43
C LYS A 30 -15.29 -3.27 6.03
N ASN A 31 -14.77 -2.08 5.73
CA ASN A 31 -14.00 -1.83 4.52
C ASN A 31 -12.51 -2.13 4.75
N PHE A 32 -11.84 -2.63 3.72
CA PHE A 32 -10.41 -2.89 3.75
C PHE A 32 -9.81 -2.76 2.36
N VAL A 33 -8.52 -2.47 2.31
CA VAL A 33 -7.71 -2.46 1.10
C VAL A 33 -6.56 -3.44 1.29
N GLN A 34 -6.42 -4.38 0.37
CA GLN A 34 -5.26 -5.25 0.27
C GLN A 34 -4.34 -4.69 -0.80
N VAL A 35 -3.08 -4.47 -0.45
CA VAL A 35 -2.03 -4.01 -1.36
C VAL A 35 -1.01 -5.13 -1.52
N GLU A 36 -0.66 -5.40 -2.77
CA GLU A 36 0.38 -6.34 -3.17
C GLU A 36 1.47 -5.55 -3.90
N ILE A 37 2.69 -5.63 -3.40
CA ILE A 37 3.84 -4.96 -4.01
C ILE A 37 4.86 -6.00 -4.42
N LEU A 38 5.19 -5.99 -5.71
CA LEU A 38 6.28 -6.74 -6.29
C LEU A 38 7.52 -5.86 -6.27
N TYR A 39 8.62 -6.36 -5.70
CA TYR A 39 9.90 -5.67 -5.68
C TYR A 39 11.02 -6.60 -6.14
N ASP A 40 12.06 -6.00 -6.70
CA ASP A 40 13.30 -6.69 -7.06
C ASP A 40 14.30 -6.53 -5.90
N GLU A 41 14.73 -7.68 -5.39
CA GLU A 41 15.81 -7.77 -4.40
C GLU A 41 16.91 -8.66 -4.98
N GLU A 42 18.01 -8.04 -5.39
CA GLU A 42 19.19 -8.71 -5.95
C GLU A 42 18.86 -9.63 -7.15
N GLY A 43 17.97 -9.19 -8.05
CA GLY A 43 17.54 -9.94 -9.22
C GLY A 43 16.49 -11.02 -8.93
N LYS A 44 16.02 -11.11 -7.68
CA LYS A 44 14.90 -11.98 -7.30
C LYS A 44 13.66 -11.12 -7.09
N ARG A 45 12.61 -11.44 -7.85
CA ARG A 45 11.28 -10.87 -7.64
C ARG A 45 10.66 -11.42 -6.37
N LYS A 46 10.31 -10.54 -5.44
CA LYS A 46 9.61 -10.87 -4.20
C LYS A 46 8.33 -10.05 -4.11
N THR A 47 7.34 -10.62 -3.44
CA THR A 47 6.04 -10.00 -3.24
C THR A 47 5.79 -9.82 -1.76
N PHE A 48 5.30 -8.65 -1.35
CA PHE A 48 4.73 -8.46 -0.02
C PHE A 48 3.27 -8.04 -0.08
N PHE A 49 2.50 -8.52 0.89
CA PHE A 49 1.07 -8.26 1.02
C PHE A 49 0.81 -7.51 2.31
N VAL A 50 0.00 -6.45 2.24
CA VAL A 50 -0.45 -5.71 3.41
C VAL A 50 -1.94 -5.41 3.28
N GLU A 51 -2.69 -5.67 4.35
CA GLU A 51 -4.07 -5.21 4.48
C GLU A 51 -4.10 -3.96 5.34
N MET A 52 -4.86 -2.96 4.92
CA MET A 52 -5.00 -1.70 5.64
C MET A 52 -6.41 -1.13 5.52
N SER A 53 -6.76 -0.23 6.44
CA SER A 53 -8.00 0.55 6.34
C SER A 53 -7.95 1.52 5.16
N VAL A 54 -9.11 1.93 4.69
CA VAL A 54 -9.25 2.94 3.62
C VAL A 54 -8.53 4.24 3.97
N ASN A 55 -8.61 4.67 5.22
CA ASN A 55 -7.93 5.88 5.70
C ASN A 55 -6.40 5.76 5.61
N GLN A 56 -5.85 4.59 5.96
CA GLN A 56 -4.40 4.34 5.82
C GLN A 56 -3.99 4.31 4.35
N PHE A 57 -4.81 3.73 3.48
CA PHE A 57 -4.55 3.72 2.04
C PHE A 57 -4.56 5.13 1.43
N HIS A 58 -5.54 5.96 1.76
CA HIS A 58 -5.55 7.36 1.31
C HIS A 58 -4.32 8.14 1.79
N LYS A 59 -3.89 7.93 3.04
CA LYS A 59 -2.68 8.53 3.56
C LYS A 59 -1.44 8.07 2.77
N LEU A 60 -1.34 6.78 2.46
CA LEU A 60 -0.24 6.24 1.65
C LEU A 60 -0.14 6.95 0.29
N ILE A 61 -1.25 7.07 -0.43
CA ILE A 61 -1.27 7.75 -1.73
C ILE A 61 -0.89 9.23 -1.61
N TYR A 62 -1.46 9.92 -0.61
CA TYR A 62 -1.13 11.33 -0.35
C TYR A 62 0.36 11.55 -0.07
N ASP A 63 0.97 10.67 0.74
CA ASP A 63 2.39 10.74 1.06
C ASP A 63 3.25 10.48 -0.20
N LEU A 64 2.85 9.56 -1.08
CA LEU A 64 3.53 9.32 -2.37
C LEU A 64 3.43 10.52 -3.31
N GLU A 65 2.27 11.16 -3.40
CA GLU A 65 2.08 12.39 -4.21
C GLU A 65 2.95 13.53 -3.68
N LYS A 66 3.00 13.71 -2.35
CA LYS A 66 3.83 14.73 -1.72
C LYS A 66 5.32 14.50 -1.99
N VAL A 67 5.79 13.25 -1.92
CA VAL A 67 7.18 12.91 -2.26
C VAL A 67 7.48 13.23 -3.71
N LYS A 68 6.56 12.89 -4.64
CA LYS A 68 6.69 13.25 -6.06
C LYS A 68 6.81 14.77 -6.24
N SER A 69 5.91 15.55 -5.63
CA SER A 69 5.97 17.02 -5.72
C SER A 69 7.28 17.59 -5.20
N ASN A 70 7.82 17.03 -4.11
CA ASN A 70 9.10 17.47 -3.57
C ASN A 70 10.27 17.14 -4.50
N LEU A 71 10.25 15.97 -5.15
CA LEU A 71 11.25 15.60 -6.16
C LEU A 71 11.17 16.50 -7.39
N ASP A 72 9.96 16.81 -7.86
CA ASP A 72 9.72 17.71 -9.00
C ASP A 72 10.22 19.14 -8.71
N ILE A 73 10.20 19.60 -7.46
CA ILE A 73 10.75 20.91 -7.05
C ILE A 73 12.29 20.89 -6.97
N LEU A 74 12.88 19.73 -6.69
CA LEU A 74 14.33 19.57 -6.53
C LEU A 74 15.05 19.37 -7.88
N MET A 75 14.32 18.98 -8.93
CA MET A 75 14.83 18.78 -10.30
C MET A 75 14.80 20.04 -11.15
#